data_AF-U5WB73-F1
#
_entry.id   AF-U5WB73-F1
#
_cell.length_a   1.000
_cell.length_b   1.000
_cell.length_c   1.000
_cell.angle_alpha   90.00
_cell.angle_beta   90.00
_cell.angle_gamma   90.00
#
_symmetry.space_group_name_H-M   'P 1'
#
loop_
_entity.id
_entity.type
_entity.pdbx_description
1 polymer ?
#
loop_
_entity_poly.entity_id
_entity_poly.type
_entity_poly.pdbx_seq_one_letter_code
_entity_poly.pdbx_strand_id
1 'polypeptide(L)'
;MTVTIIRPGPLTVLKDEGRPGHAAQGVAPSGAVDRTAYARANTLVGNPPGLAALECTLGGLRVRFDEPATVVLTGTDAVLSVDGARAGAEEVLTVPAGAVVSVTMPRRGLRSYLAVRGGFAVEPVLGSRSTDQLAGVGPAKPAAGDTLPIGPTPAFATTFADPTLTDPAPTDAASISPGAAGATRISSAEPASDNPRPAAPATQTGGHTGPADVSTQPPTNASGRPNILEVGHRPTDPAPQTGNHNHPADPAAQSGLGDSAAQPPTTAGPSDQLGRASDGAGSEGALEVDLGPRDDWFTGEAVETFLSAEFTVSPASDAVGLRLTGPALTRSRSAELPSEGVVRGSVQVPPDGHPIIFQADHPVTGGYPVIAVLTPEAADRAAQARPGAKVRFRVAPD
;
A
#
# COMPACT_ATOMS: atom_id res chain seq x y z
N MET A 1 21.74 1.88 -10.05
CA MET A 1 21.19 1.32 -8.80
C MET A 1 20.03 0.38 -9.06
N THR A 2 20.12 -0.80 -8.47
CA THR A 2 19.09 -1.83 -8.46
C THR A 2 18.96 -2.46 -7.09
N VAL A 3 17.85 -3.16 -6.86
CA VAL A 3 17.62 -3.92 -5.65
C VAL A 3 17.23 -5.35 -6.00
N THR A 4 17.96 -6.32 -5.46
CA THR A 4 17.66 -7.74 -5.64
C THR A 4 16.70 -8.21 -4.55
N ILE A 5 15.62 -8.88 -4.94
CA ILE A 5 14.72 -9.59 -4.02
C ILE A 5 15.39 -10.90 -3.60
N ILE A 6 15.77 -11.02 -2.32
CA ILE A 6 16.29 -12.28 -1.77
C ILE A 6 15.13 -13.19 -1.38
N ARG A 7 14.09 -12.61 -0.79
CA ARG A 7 12.86 -13.33 -0.39
C ARG A 7 11.68 -12.36 -0.42
N PRO A 8 10.58 -12.66 -1.11
CA PRO A 8 9.44 -11.74 -1.20
C PRO A 8 8.53 -11.72 0.03
N GLY A 9 8.72 -12.62 1.01
CA GLY A 9 7.76 -12.78 2.10
C GLY A 9 6.46 -13.45 1.64
N PRO A 10 5.37 -13.41 2.45
CA PRO A 10 4.10 -14.02 2.09
C PRO A 10 3.44 -13.42 0.85
N LEU A 11 3.47 -12.09 0.73
CA LEU A 11 3.05 -11.36 -0.46
C LEU A 11 3.70 -9.97 -0.47
N THR A 12 4.44 -9.68 -1.53
CA THR A 12 4.95 -8.35 -1.84
C THR A 12 4.52 -7.96 -3.25
N VAL A 13 4.09 -6.71 -3.42
CA VAL A 13 3.69 -6.13 -4.71
C VAL A 13 4.18 -4.69 -4.82
N LEU A 14 4.34 -4.21 -6.05
CA LEU A 14 4.59 -2.79 -6.31
C LEU A 14 3.27 -2.02 -6.23
N LYS A 15 3.26 -0.91 -5.49
CA LYS A 15 2.12 0.00 -5.39
C LYS A 15 2.59 1.45 -5.53
N ASP A 16 1.82 2.22 -6.27
CA ASP A 16 1.88 3.68 -6.34
C ASP A 16 0.48 4.27 -6.08
N GLU A 17 0.18 5.46 -6.57
CA GLU A 17 -1.14 6.10 -6.44
C GLU A 17 -2.24 5.43 -7.26
N GLY A 18 -1.86 4.51 -8.16
CA GLY A 18 -2.79 3.78 -9.02
C GLY A 18 -2.96 4.40 -10.40
N ARG A 19 -3.97 3.89 -11.11
CA ARG A 19 -4.27 4.12 -12.53
C ARG A 19 -5.69 4.66 -12.72
N PRO A 20 -6.02 5.84 -12.20
CA PRO A 20 -7.35 6.41 -12.39
C PRO A 20 -7.65 6.69 -13.87
N GLY A 21 -8.93 6.79 -14.22
CA GLY A 21 -9.37 7.21 -15.56
C GLY A 21 -9.62 6.08 -16.57
N HIS A 22 -9.39 4.82 -16.20
CA HIS A 22 -9.57 3.66 -17.10
C HIS A 22 -10.86 2.86 -16.87
N ALA A 23 -11.81 3.40 -16.11
CA ALA A 23 -13.07 2.70 -15.77
C ALA A 23 -13.86 2.28 -17.03
N ALA A 24 -13.86 3.13 -18.08
CA ALA A 24 -14.51 2.82 -19.36
C ALA A 24 -13.88 1.63 -20.11
N GLN A 25 -12.67 1.23 -19.74
CA GLN A 25 -11.96 0.07 -20.28
C GLN A 25 -12.06 -1.16 -19.35
N GLY A 26 -12.81 -1.07 -18.25
CA GLY A 26 -12.93 -2.14 -17.28
C GLY A 26 -11.74 -2.26 -16.31
N VAL A 27 -10.83 -1.29 -16.29
CA VAL A 27 -9.61 -1.35 -15.46
C VAL A 27 -9.81 -0.53 -14.18
N ALA A 28 -9.61 -1.19 -13.04
CA ALA A 28 -9.70 -0.58 -11.73
C ALA A 28 -8.53 0.38 -11.46
N PRO A 29 -8.70 1.42 -10.62
CA PRO A 29 -7.59 2.30 -10.26
C PRO A 29 -6.45 1.60 -9.52
N SER A 30 -6.69 0.50 -8.79
CA SER A 30 -5.66 -0.13 -7.94
C SER A 30 -4.99 0.92 -7.01
N GLY A 31 -3.67 0.85 -6.85
CA GLY A 31 -2.92 1.70 -5.93
C GLY A 31 -2.66 1.03 -4.59
N ALA A 32 -1.96 1.73 -3.70
CA ALA A 32 -1.78 1.33 -2.32
C ALA A 32 -3.14 1.10 -1.61
N VAL A 33 -3.24 0.01 -0.86
CA VAL A 33 -4.46 -0.32 -0.11
C VAL A 33 -4.61 0.59 1.11
N ASP A 34 -3.52 0.92 1.80
CA ASP A 34 -3.42 1.98 2.82
C ASP A 34 -2.65 3.15 2.21
N ARG A 35 -3.39 4.18 1.78
CA ARG A 35 -2.82 5.31 1.03
C ARG A 35 -2.02 6.25 1.93
N THR A 36 -2.46 6.44 3.17
CA THR A 36 -1.76 7.26 4.16
C THR A 36 -0.37 6.69 4.48
N ALA A 37 -0.27 5.38 4.77
CA ALA A 37 1.01 4.75 5.06
C ALA A 37 1.96 4.80 3.87
N TYR A 38 1.47 4.53 2.66
CA TYR A 38 2.22 4.65 1.41
C TYR A 38 2.77 6.06 1.19
N ALA A 39 1.91 7.09 1.31
CA ALA A 39 2.30 8.49 1.11
C ALA A 39 3.35 8.92 2.13
N ARG A 40 3.18 8.48 3.39
CA ARG A 40 4.12 8.74 4.48
C ARG A 40 5.49 8.12 4.22
N ALA A 41 5.55 6.88 3.72
CA ALA A 41 6.82 6.22 3.37
C ALA A 41 7.60 7.03 2.34
N ASN A 42 6.95 7.42 1.24
CA ASN A 42 7.59 8.23 0.20
C ASN A 42 8.03 9.61 0.71
N THR A 43 7.19 10.26 1.52
CA THR A 43 7.51 11.58 2.11
C THR A 43 8.78 11.53 2.96
N LEU A 44 8.92 10.50 3.80
CA LEU A 44 10.06 10.37 4.72
C LEU A 44 11.41 10.14 4.01
N VAL A 45 11.44 9.47 2.86
CA VAL A 45 12.66 9.34 2.03
C VAL A 45 12.85 10.51 1.05
N GLY A 46 11.98 11.52 1.12
CA GLY A 46 12.01 12.73 0.29
C GLY A 46 11.66 12.47 -1.18
N ASN A 47 10.78 11.50 -1.45
CA ASN A 47 10.24 11.26 -2.77
C ASN A 47 9.08 12.21 -3.08
N PRO A 48 8.91 12.67 -4.33
CA PRO A 48 7.67 13.29 -4.75
C PRO A 48 6.50 12.29 -4.70
N PRO A 49 5.24 12.77 -4.67
CA PRO A 49 4.06 11.92 -4.84
C PRO A 49 4.13 11.06 -6.11
N GLY A 50 3.43 9.92 -6.10
CA GLY A 50 3.36 9.00 -7.24
C GLY A 50 4.52 8.01 -7.41
N LEU A 51 5.61 8.09 -6.65
CA LEU A 51 6.70 7.11 -6.75
C LEU A 51 6.33 5.77 -6.10
N ALA A 52 6.59 4.68 -6.83
CA ALA A 52 6.23 3.35 -6.36
C ALA A 52 7.06 2.91 -5.14
N ALA A 53 6.38 2.19 -4.24
CA ALA A 53 6.93 1.51 -3.07
C ALA A 53 6.56 0.01 -3.11
N LEU A 54 7.22 -0.80 -2.28
CA LEU A 54 6.82 -2.19 -2.07
C LEU A 54 5.80 -2.28 -0.93
N GLU A 55 4.58 -2.71 -1.25
CA GLU A 55 3.59 -3.11 -0.25
C GLU A 55 3.89 -4.55 0.19
N CYS A 56 4.10 -4.76 1.49
CA CYS A 56 4.49 -6.02 2.09
C CYS A 56 3.41 -6.51 3.06
N THR A 57 2.78 -7.64 2.75
CA THR A 57 1.77 -8.26 3.61
C THR A 57 2.45 -9.21 4.59
N LEU A 58 2.24 -8.99 5.90
CA LEU A 58 2.84 -9.78 7.00
C LEU A 58 4.39 -9.79 7.01
N GLY A 59 5.04 -8.75 6.47
CA GLY A 59 6.51 -8.62 6.51
C GLY A 59 7.26 -9.77 5.82
N GLY A 60 8.45 -10.11 6.32
CA GLY A 60 9.25 -11.24 5.80
C GLY A 60 9.99 -10.98 4.48
N LEU A 61 9.75 -9.83 3.83
CA LEU A 61 10.53 -9.34 2.69
C LEU A 61 12.01 -9.23 3.07
N ARG A 62 12.89 -9.67 2.17
CA ARG A 62 14.34 -9.47 2.23
C ARG A 62 14.86 -9.00 0.89
N VAL A 63 15.61 -7.91 0.91
CA VAL A 63 16.19 -7.29 -0.28
C VAL A 63 17.65 -6.92 -0.05
N ARG A 64 18.41 -6.81 -1.14
CA ARG A 64 19.81 -6.35 -1.12
C ARG A 64 20.00 -5.26 -2.16
N PHE A 65 20.57 -4.15 -1.74
CA PHE A 65 20.91 -3.03 -2.60
C PHE A 65 22.32 -3.20 -3.16
N ASP A 66 22.52 -2.95 -4.46
CA ASP A 66 23.84 -3.02 -5.10
C ASP A 66 24.73 -1.81 -4.78
N GLU A 67 24.10 -0.67 -4.53
CA GLU A 67 24.68 0.62 -4.16
C GLU A 67 24.09 1.10 -2.81
N PRO A 68 24.68 2.11 -2.14
CA PRO A 68 24.10 2.67 -0.93
C PRO A 68 22.69 3.23 -1.18
N ALA A 69 21.76 3.02 -0.25
CA ALA A 69 20.35 3.33 -0.41
C ALA A 69 19.76 4.05 0.81
N THR A 70 18.86 5.01 0.62
CA THR A 70 18.05 5.56 1.72
C THR A 70 16.64 4.96 1.69
N VAL A 71 16.23 4.31 2.79
CA VAL A 71 14.97 3.56 2.87
C VAL A 71 14.20 3.86 4.15
N VAL A 72 12.89 3.58 4.12
CA VAL A 72 12.03 3.60 5.31
C VAL A 72 10.92 2.56 5.18
N LEU A 73 10.37 2.14 6.32
CA LEU A 73 9.20 1.28 6.39
C LEU A 73 8.09 1.97 7.21
N THR A 74 6.87 1.96 6.71
CA THR A 74 5.67 2.50 7.41
C THR A 74 4.51 1.50 7.40
N GLY A 75 3.40 1.84 8.04
CA GLY A 75 2.09 1.16 7.93
C GLY A 75 1.78 0.12 9.00
N THR A 76 2.79 -0.45 9.64
CA THR A 76 2.65 -1.41 10.75
C THR A 76 3.68 -1.13 11.83
N ASP A 77 3.66 -1.91 12.91
CA ASP A 77 4.74 -1.89 13.91
C ASP A 77 5.95 -2.79 13.52
N ALA A 78 5.99 -3.32 12.30
CA ALA A 78 7.20 -3.91 11.76
C ALA A 78 8.28 -2.84 11.59
N VAL A 79 9.53 -3.26 11.72
CA VAL A 79 10.72 -2.42 11.51
C VAL A 79 11.62 -3.06 10.47
N LEU A 80 12.55 -2.27 9.95
CA LEU A 80 13.64 -2.77 9.14
C LEU A 80 14.73 -3.39 10.01
N SER A 81 15.42 -4.38 9.45
CA SER A 81 16.67 -4.88 9.98
C SER A 81 17.72 -4.92 8.89
N VAL A 82 18.89 -4.36 9.15
CA VAL A 82 20.04 -4.33 8.24
C VAL A 82 21.10 -5.28 8.79
N ASP A 83 21.41 -6.34 8.05
CA ASP A 83 22.36 -7.39 8.44
C ASP A 83 22.14 -7.94 9.87
N GLY A 84 20.88 -7.98 10.32
CA GLY A 84 20.46 -8.50 11.62
C GLY A 84 20.34 -7.45 12.73
N ALA A 85 20.86 -6.23 12.56
CA ALA A 85 20.61 -5.12 13.47
C ALA A 85 19.21 -4.54 13.20
N ARG A 86 18.37 -4.34 14.23
CA ARG A 86 17.02 -3.78 14.08
C ARG A 86 17.04 -2.27 14.20
N ALA A 87 16.31 -1.60 13.31
CA ALA A 87 16.05 -0.17 13.37
C ALA A 87 14.85 0.16 14.29
N GLY A 88 14.72 1.44 14.61
CA GLY A 88 13.54 2.04 15.23
C GLY A 88 12.32 2.04 14.32
N ALA A 89 11.16 2.36 14.91
CA ALA A 89 9.92 2.48 14.17
C ALA A 89 10.01 3.66 13.20
N GLU A 90 9.74 3.39 11.92
CA GLU A 90 9.72 4.38 10.84
C GLU A 90 11.01 5.21 10.74
N GLU A 91 12.13 4.63 11.17
CA GLU A 91 13.46 5.22 11.05
C GLU A 91 13.89 5.23 9.57
N VAL A 92 14.35 6.39 9.11
CA VAL A 92 14.96 6.54 7.78
C VAL A 92 16.40 6.07 7.86
N LEU A 93 16.72 5.02 7.10
CA LEU A 93 18.01 4.35 7.16
C LEU A 93 18.83 4.60 5.89
N THR A 94 20.12 4.87 6.08
CA THR A 94 21.12 4.74 5.02
C THR A 94 21.70 3.33 5.07
N VAL A 95 21.43 2.55 4.04
CA VAL A 95 21.84 1.16 3.88
C VAL A 95 23.11 1.10 3.04
N PRO A 96 24.20 0.47 3.52
CA PRO A 96 25.41 0.29 2.71
C PRO A 96 25.18 -0.61 1.50
N ALA A 97 25.98 -0.43 0.46
CA ALA A 97 26.03 -1.34 -0.68
C ALA A 97 26.27 -2.78 -0.24
N GLY A 98 25.50 -3.72 -0.79
CA GLY A 98 25.61 -5.15 -0.51
C GLY A 98 24.92 -5.62 0.78
N ALA A 99 24.49 -4.71 1.66
CA ALA A 99 23.79 -5.07 2.90
C ALA A 99 22.39 -5.64 2.62
N VAL A 100 21.94 -6.56 3.48
CA VAL A 100 20.61 -7.17 3.38
C VAL A 100 19.64 -6.46 4.31
N VAL A 101 18.59 -5.90 3.74
CA VAL A 101 17.47 -5.30 4.45
C VAL A 101 16.34 -6.31 4.57
N SER A 102 15.85 -6.52 5.78
CA SER A 102 14.72 -7.41 6.08
C SER A 102 13.59 -6.67 6.76
N VAL A 103 12.35 -6.94 6.36
CA VAL A 103 11.14 -6.46 7.05
C VAL A 103 10.74 -7.48 8.12
N THR A 104 10.67 -7.06 9.38
CA THR A 104 10.26 -7.97 10.47
C THR A 104 8.77 -8.33 10.37
N MET A 105 8.36 -9.43 11.01
CA MET A 105 6.94 -9.75 11.17
C MET A 105 6.25 -8.69 12.05
N PRO A 106 5.16 -8.05 11.59
CA PRO A 106 4.41 -7.11 12.42
C PRO A 106 3.63 -7.82 13.53
N ARG A 107 3.50 -7.23 14.71
CA ARG A 107 2.57 -7.69 15.76
C ARG A 107 1.18 -7.09 15.54
N ARG A 108 1.09 -5.88 14.97
CA ARG A 108 -0.14 -5.15 14.67
C ARG A 108 -0.16 -4.68 13.21
N GLY A 109 -1.36 -4.56 12.63
CA GLY A 109 -1.53 -4.21 11.22
C GLY A 109 -1.14 -5.35 10.26
N LEU A 110 -1.39 -5.17 8.98
CA LEU A 110 -1.22 -6.22 7.96
C LEU A 110 -0.23 -5.82 6.86
N ARG A 111 -0.25 -4.55 6.43
CA ARG A 111 0.45 -4.07 5.24
C ARG A 111 1.47 -2.99 5.60
N SER A 112 2.74 -3.27 5.32
CA SER A 112 3.83 -2.30 5.48
C SER A 112 4.29 -1.79 4.11
N TYR A 113 4.81 -0.56 4.05
CA TYR A 113 5.32 0.03 2.80
C TYR A 113 6.81 0.30 2.91
N LEU A 114 7.62 -0.40 2.13
CA LEU A 114 9.05 -0.13 1.99
C LEU A 114 9.24 0.87 0.84
N ALA A 115 9.61 2.09 1.20
CA ALA A 115 10.01 3.11 0.23
C ALA A 115 11.54 3.23 0.20
N VAL A 116 12.05 3.58 -0.98
CA VAL A 116 13.45 3.89 -1.24
C VAL A 116 13.52 5.23 -1.93
N ARG A 117 14.50 6.07 -1.58
CA ARG A 117 14.72 7.36 -2.23
C ARG A 117 14.96 7.14 -3.73
N GLY A 118 14.20 7.84 -4.58
CA GLY A 118 14.17 7.64 -6.04
C GLY A 118 13.07 6.69 -6.53
N GLY A 119 12.45 5.91 -5.64
CA GLY A 119 11.32 5.02 -5.93
C GLY A 119 11.67 3.80 -6.79
N PHE A 120 10.79 2.80 -6.81
CA PHE A 120 10.97 1.63 -7.68
C PHE A 120 10.54 1.98 -9.12
N ALA A 121 11.50 1.99 -10.04
CA ALA A 121 11.36 2.55 -11.39
C ALA A 121 11.05 1.50 -12.47
N VAL A 122 10.18 0.54 -12.18
CA VAL A 122 9.69 -0.42 -13.18
C VAL A 122 8.88 0.28 -14.28
N GLU A 123 8.73 -0.33 -15.45
CA GLU A 123 7.94 0.26 -16.54
C GLU A 123 6.47 0.42 -16.12
N PRO A 124 5.87 1.62 -16.25
CA PRO A 124 4.46 1.81 -15.94
C PRO A 124 3.58 1.16 -17.02
N VAL A 125 2.56 0.42 -16.59
CA VAL A 125 1.46 -0.03 -17.47
C VAL A 125 0.35 0.99 -17.29
N LEU A 126 -0.33 1.46 -18.35
CA LEU A 126 -1.46 2.40 -18.24
C LEU A 126 -1.20 3.61 -17.29
N GLY A 127 0.04 4.13 -17.28
CA GLY A 127 0.44 5.28 -16.46
C GLY A 127 0.76 5.00 -14.99
N SER A 128 0.80 3.73 -14.55
CA SER A 128 1.08 3.37 -13.15
C SER A 128 1.83 2.05 -13.00
N ARG A 129 2.57 1.96 -11.90
CA ARG A 129 3.39 0.84 -11.45
C ARG A 129 2.70 -0.02 -10.39
N SER A 130 1.41 0.21 -10.12
CA SER A 130 0.65 -0.63 -9.21
C SER A 130 0.29 -1.97 -9.82
N THR A 131 0.55 -3.06 -9.09
CA THR A 131 0.03 -4.38 -9.42
C THR A 131 -1.45 -4.46 -9.04
N ASP A 132 -2.33 -4.64 -10.01
CA ASP A 132 -3.74 -5.01 -9.82
C ASP A 132 -3.84 -6.53 -9.74
N GLN A 133 -4.20 -7.06 -8.57
CA GLN A 133 -4.24 -8.49 -8.33
C GLN A 133 -5.49 -9.18 -8.91
N LEU A 134 -6.56 -8.43 -9.16
CA LEU A 134 -7.78 -8.97 -9.76
C LEU A 134 -7.60 -9.13 -11.27
N ALA A 135 -7.17 -8.05 -11.93
CA ALA A 135 -7.07 -8.01 -13.39
C ALA A 135 -5.72 -8.50 -13.93
N GLY A 136 -4.70 -8.63 -13.08
CA GLY A 136 -3.34 -8.99 -13.52
C GLY A 136 -2.66 -7.87 -14.32
N VAL A 137 -3.03 -6.61 -14.07
CA VAL A 137 -2.49 -5.43 -14.75
C VAL A 137 -1.36 -4.82 -13.93
N GLY A 138 -0.31 -4.35 -14.60
CA GLY A 138 0.86 -3.75 -13.96
C GLY A 138 2.02 -4.74 -13.79
N PRO A 139 3.03 -4.37 -12.98
CA PRO A 139 4.20 -5.21 -12.77
C PRO A 139 3.83 -6.56 -12.13
N ALA A 140 4.55 -7.61 -12.51
CA ALA A 140 4.45 -8.91 -11.87
C ALA A 140 4.82 -8.82 -10.37
N LYS A 141 4.28 -9.76 -9.58
CA LYS A 141 4.64 -9.91 -8.16
C LYS A 141 6.13 -10.29 -8.08
N PRO A 142 6.97 -9.55 -7.33
CA PRO A 142 8.39 -9.87 -7.27
C PRO A 142 8.65 -11.27 -6.70
N ALA A 143 9.55 -12.01 -7.34
CA ALA A 143 10.02 -13.32 -6.94
C ALA A 143 11.47 -13.26 -6.43
N ALA A 144 11.91 -14.31 -5.72
CA ALA A 144 13.30 -14.41 -5.31
C ALA A 144 14.24 -14.46 -6.53
N GLY A 145 15.29 -13.64 -6.53
CA GLY A 145 16.21 -13.47 -7.64
C GLY A 145 15.87 -12.30 -8.57
N ASP A 146 14.63 -11.77 -8.51
CA ASP A 146 14.25 -10.61 -9.31
C ASP A 146 15.08 -9.40 -8.91
N THR A 147 15.37 -8.56 -9.90
CA THR A 147 16.08 -7.29 -9.70
C THR A 147 15.16 -6.16 -10.14
N LEU A 148 14.91 -5.22 -9.24
CA LEU A 148 14.06 -4.05 -9.50
C LEU A 148 14.94 -2.81 -9.67
N PRO A 149 14.71 -1.98 -10.72
CA PRO A 149 15.42 -0.72 -10.88
C PRO A 149 14.95 0.32 -9.86
N ILE A 150 15.88 1.16 -9.39
CA ILE A 150 15.57 2.33 -8.58
C ILE A 150 15.73 3.59 -9.44
N GLY A 151 14.78 4.53 -9.31
CA GLY A 151 14.78 5.77 -10.06
C GLY A 151 15.88 6.74 -9.60
N PRO A 152 16.09 7.84 -10.33
CA PRO A 152 17.08 8.84 -9.95
C PRO A 152 16.71 9.49 -8.61
N THR A 153 17.73 9.77 -7.79
CA THR A 153 17.58 10.51 -6.54
C THR A 153 16.98 11.90 -6.83
N PRO A 154 15.86 12.28 -6.19
CA PRO A 154 15.27 13.60 -6.37
C PRO A 154 16.26 14.72 -5.98
N ALA A 155 16.31 15.80 -6.75
CA ALA A 155 17.22 16.92 -6.50
C ALA A 155 16.88 17.71 -5.22
N PHE A 156 15.62 17.65 -4.76
CA PHE A 156 15.20 18.17 -3.47
C PHE A 156 15.15 17.01 -2.47
N ALA A 157 16.00 17.06 -1.45
CA ALA A 157 15.66 16.43 -0.19
C ALA A 157 14.62 17.34 0.46
N THR A 158 13.40 16.86 0.68
CA THR A 158 12.63 17.38 1.80
C THR A 158 13.40 16.89 3.03
N THR A 159 14.44 17.62 3.42
CA THR A 159 15.25 17.28 4.58
C THR A 159 14.34 17.46 5.79
N PHE A 160 13.79 16.36 6.31
CA PHE A 160 13.57 16.33 7.75
C PHE A 160 14.99 16.30 8.33
N ALA A 161 15.46 17.48 8.73
CA ALA A 161 16.72 17.61 9.43
C ALA A 161 16.60 16.82 10.73
N ASP A 162 17.12 15.60 10.74
CA ASP A 162 17.62 15.02 11.97
C ASP A 162 18.94 15.76 12.29
N PRO A 163 19.03 16.50 13.40
CA PRO A 163 20.27 17.18 13.79
C PRO A 163 21.42 16.20 14.12
N THR A 164 21.18 14.89 14.07
CA THR A 164 22.19 13.84 14.29
C THR A 164 22.68 13.14 13.02
N LEU A 165 22.07 13.39 11.86
CA LEU A 165 22.54 12.87 10.57
C LEU A 165 23.62 13.80 9.99
N THR A 166 24.87 13.59 10.39
CA THR A 166 26.02 14.08 9.60
C THR A 166 26.14 13.23 8.34
N ASP A 167 25.96 13.88 7.19
CA ASP A 167 26.34 13.37 5.87
C ASP A 167 27.82 12.94 5.93
N PRO A 168 28.19 11.70 5.53
CA PRO A 168 29.60 11.33 5.46
C PRO A 168 30.30 12.29 4.50
N ALA A 169 31.18 13.11 5.05
CA ALA A 169 31.95 14.08 4.28
C ALA A 169 32.62 13.39 3.07
N PRO A 170 32.63 14.04 1.89
CA PRO A 170 33.34 13.49 0.74
C PRO A 170 34.80 13.26 1.12
N THR A 171 35.22 12.00 1.07
CA THR A 171 36.61 11.64 1.30
C THR A 171 37.37 11.99 0.04
N ASP A 172 37.96 13.18 0.01
CA ASP A 172 38.92 13.53 -1.04
C ASP A 172 40.34 13.65 -0.48
N ALA A 173 41.25 13.22 -1.34
CA ALA A 173 42.57 12.75 -1.01
C ALA A 173 43.58 13.87 -0.69
N ALA A 174 44.56 13.47 0.13
CA ALA A 174 45.96 13.88 0.12
C ALA A 174 46.30 15.39 0.19
N SER A 175 46.95 15.72 1.31
CA SER A 175 47.68 16.97 1.56
C SER A 175 48.74 17.27 0.50
N ILE A 176 48.73 18.48 -0.04
CA ILE A 176 49.95 19.22 -0.43
C ILE A 176 49.74 20.72 -0.13
N SER A 177 50.46 21.23 0.86
CA SER A 177 50.71 22.68 1.01
C SER A 177 51.93 23.03 0.14
N PRO A 178 51.98 24.23 -0.47
CA PRO A 178 52.68 25.33 0.21
C PRO A 178 52.20 26.76 -0.11
N GLY A 179 52.43 27.66 0.86
CA GLY A 179 53.23 28.88 0.65
C GLY A 179 52.68 30.05 -0.16
N ALA A 180 52.15 31.03 0.58
CA ALA A 180 52.29 32.49 0.47
C ALA A 180 52.58 33.22 -0.87
N ALA A 181 51.81 34.32 -1.02
CA ALA A 181 52.11 35.62 -1.66
C ALA A 181 51.89 35.77 -3.18
N GLY A 182 51.16 36.84 -3.53
CA GLY A 182 51.21 37.46 -4.86
C GLY A 182 49.86 37.87 -5.44
N ALA A 183 49.46 39.11 -5.20
CA ALA A 183 48.36 39.77 -5.89
C ALA A 183 48.59 39.81 -7.42
N THR A 184 47.51 39.74 -8.23
CA THR A 184 47.28 40.58 -9.43
C THR A 184 45.83 40.44 -9.90
N ARG A 185 45.15 41.57 -10.13
CA ARG A 185 43.87 41.70 -10.87
C ARG A 185 44.14 41.85 -12.37
N ILE A 186 43.34 41.20 -13.23
CA ILE A 186 43.01 41.62 -14.62
C ILE A 186 41.64 40.99 -14.97
N SER A 187 40.52 41.72 -14.98
CA SER A 187 39.84 42.40 -16.12
C SER A 187 39.31 41.48 -17.25
N SER A 188 37.98 41.36 -17.31
CA SER A 188 37.04 41.44 -18.46
C SER A 188 37.46 40.96 -19.86
N ALA A 189 36.65 40.07 -20.47
CA ALA A 189 35.72 40.36 -21.58
C ALA A 189 35.26 39.07 -22.31
N GLU A 190 33.98 39.00 -22.69
CA GLU A 190 33.42 38.08 -23.70
C GLU A 190 34.01 38.34 -25.11
N PRO A 191 33.77 37.44 -26.09
CA PRO A 191 32.65 37.70 -27.00
C PRO A 191 31.84 36.48 -27.45
N ALA A 192 30.63 36.79 -27.95
CA ALA A 192 29.65 35.95 -28.62
C ALA A 192 30.11 35.43 -30.01
N SER A 193 29.46 34.35 -30.50
CA SER A 193 28.88 34.30 -31.88
C SER A 193 28.23 32.93 -32.22
N ASP A 194 26.97 33.01 -32.67
CA ASP A 194 26.24 32.30 -33.73
C ASP A 194 26.24 30.75 -33.94
N ASN A 195 25.02 30.22 -33.74
CA ASN A 195 24.17 29.22 -34.46
C ASN A 195 24.51 28.85 -35.94
N PRO A 196 23.87 27.84 -36.63
CA PRO A 196 22.59 27.14 -36.33
C PRO A 196 22.46 25.62 -36.67
N ARG A 197 21.30 25.06 -36.28
CA ARG A 197 20.64 23.81 -36.74
C ARG A 197 20.45 23.70 -38.27
N PRO A 198 20.21 22.48 -38.79
CA PRO A 198 19.34 22.26 -39.95
C PRO A 198 18.04 21.51 -39.62
N ALA A 199 17.03 21.78 -40.46
CA ALA A 199 15.65 21.35 -40.40
C ALA A 199 15.37 20.02 -41.15
N ALA A 200 14.16 19.49 -40.92
CA ALA A 200 13.54 18.34 -41.56
C ALA A 200 13.23 18.53 -43.06
N PRO A 201 12.86 17.45 -43.78
CA PRO A 201 11.98 17.54 -44.93
C PRO A 201 10.62 16.85 -44.71
N ALA A 202 9.61 17.35 -45.42
CA ALA A 202 8.23 16.90 -45.42
C ALA A 202 7.84 16.19 -46.72
N THR A 203 6.71 15.49 -46.63
CA THR A 203 5.73 15.08 -47.66
C THR A 203 6.04 13.97 -48.66
N GLN A 204 5.19 12.94 -48.66
CA GLN A 204 4.39 12.61 -49.85
C GLN A 204 3.07 11.90 -49.50
N THR A 205 2.03 12.30 -50.22
CA THR A 205 0.63 11.87 -50.22
C THR A 205 0.41 10.64 -51.10
N GLY A 206 -0.60 9.84 -50.76
CA GLY A 206 -1.16 8.80 -51.65
C GLY A 206 -2.40 8.17 -51.02
N GLY A 207 -3.58 8.44 -51.58
CA GLY A 207 -4.84 7.82 -51.17
C GLY A 207 -5.25 6.66 -52.09
N HIS A 208 -6.05 5.73 -51.58
CA HIS A 208 -7.38 5.35 -52.11
C HIS A 208 -7.93 4.01 -51.54
N THR A 209 -9.27 4.02 -51.34
CA THR A 209 -10.27 2.94 -51.50
C THR A 209 -10.44 1.80 -50.48
N GLY A 210 -11.63 1.78 -49.85
CA GLY A 210 -12.53 0.60 -49.80
C GLY A 210 -12.54 -0.22 -48.50
N PRO A 211 -13.72 -0.58 -47.93
CA PRO A 211 -13.81 -1.22 -46.61
C PRO A 211 -13.67 -2.75 -46.71
N ALA A 212 -12.91 -3.33 -45.79
CA ALA A 212 -12.88 -4.78 -45.57
C ALA A 212 -13.56 -5.09 -44.24
N ASP A 213 -14.59 -5.93 -44.36
CA ASP A 213 -15.38 -6.57 -43.31
C ASP A 213 -14.46 -7.37 -42.37
N VAL A 214 -14.45 -7.06 -41.07
CA VAL A 214 -13.73 -7.84 -40.05
C VAL A 214 -14.73 -8.34 -39.02
N SER A 215 -15.10 -9.60 -39.22
CA SER A 215 -15.79 -10.49 -38.28
C SER A 215 -15.13 -10.48 -36.90
N THR A 216 -15.86 -10.05 -35.87
CA THR A 216 -15.46 -10.14 -34.47
C THR A 216 -15.88 -11.48 -33.86
N GLN A 217 -14.94 -12.41 -33.71
CA GLN A 217 -15.09 -13.54 -32.78
C GLN A 217 -14.10 -13.38 -31.61
N PRO A 218 -14.55 -13.58 -30.36
CA PRO A 218 -13.66 -13.52 -29.19
C PRO A 218 -12.74 -14.76 -29.14
N PRO A 219 -11.52 -14.64 -28.56
CA PRO A 219 -10.56 -15.74 -28.54
C PRO A 219 -11.03 -16.92 -27.67
N THR A 220 -10.92 -18.13 -28.20
CA THR A 220 -11.13 -19.40 -27.49
C THR A 220 -9.80 -20.01 -27.05
N ASN A 221 -9.79 -20.85 -26.01
CA ASN A 221 -8.62 -21.64 -25.65
C ASN A 221 -8.33 -22.74 -26.71
N ALA A 222 -7.22 -23.49 -26.57
CA ALA A 222 -6.75 -24.52 -27.51
C ALA A 222 -7.72 -25.72 -27.74
N SER A 223 -8.93 -25.67 -27.16
CA SER A 223 -10.01 -26.65 -27.37
C SER A 223 -11.33 -26.04 -27.89
N GLY A 224 -11.33 -24.75 -28.29
CA GLY A 224 -12.46 -24.13 -28.98
C GLY A 224 -13.70 -23.85 -28.13
N ARG A 225 -13.57 -23.74 -26.79
CA ARG A 225 -14.69 -23.41 -25.89
C ARG A 225 -14.54 -21.98 -25.31
N PRO A 226 -15.66 -21.24 -25.11
CA PRO A 226 -15.63 -19.96 -24.40
C PRO A 226 -15.32 -20.18 -22.91
N ASN A 227 -14.55 -19.26 -22.31
CA ASN A 227 -14.24 -19.27 -20.88
C ASN A 227 -15.48 -18.88 -20.06
N ILE A 228 -16.16 -19.87 -19.50
CA ILE A 228 -17.17 -19.68 -18.44
C ILE A 228 -16.61 -20.39 -17.19
N LEU A 229 -16.42 -19.64 -16.10
CA LEU A 229 -16.02 -20.18 -14.80
C LEU A 229 -17.24 -20.81 -14.12
N GLU A 230 -17.33 -22.15 -14.15
CA GLU A 230 -18.24 -22.93 -13.30
C GLU A 230 -17.54 -23.26 -11.98
N VAL A 231 -18.09 -22.80 -10.85
CA VAL A 231 -17.63 -23.13 -9.49
C VAL A 231 -18.34 -24.40 -9.02
N GLY A 232 -17.65 -25.53 -9.06
CA GLY A 232 -18.14 -26.82 -8.57
C GLY A 232 -17.96 -26.98 -7.06
N HIS A 233 -19.07 -27.08 -6.33
CA HIS A 233 -19.16 -27.47 -4.92
C HIS A 233 -18.95 -29.00 -4.75
N ARG A 234 -18.13 -29.43 -3.78
CA ARG A 234 -18.29 -30.75 -3.13
C ARG A 234 -18.01 -30.65 -1.62
N PRO A 235 -18.82 -31.32 -0.78
CA PRO A 235 -18.72 -31.26 0.68
C PRO A 235 -17.82 -32.38 1.22
N THR A 236 -17.08 -32.09 2.29
CA THR A 236 -16.50 -33.12 3.16
C THR A 236 -16.56 -32.67 4.61
N ASP A 237 -17.30 -33.44 5.41
CA ASP A 237 -17.09 -33.58 6.85
C ASP A 237 -17.35 -35.06 7.18
N PRO A 238 -16.63 -35.66 8.16
CA PRO A 238 -17.24 -35.74 9.50
C PRO A 238 -16.26 -35.64 10.69
N ALA A 239 -16.67 -34.85 11.70
CA ALA A 239 -16.90 -35.18 13.13
C ALA A 239 -15.81 -35.87 14.02
N PRO A 240 -15.91 -35.73 15.38
CA PRO A 240 -14.77 -35.39 16.24
C PRO A 240 -14.26 -36.53 17.14
N GLN A 241 -13.09 -36.33 17.77
CA GLN A 241 -12.64 -37.16 18.89
C GLN A 241 -12.35 -36.33 20.15
N THR A 242 -12.91 -36.87 21.23
CA THR A 242 -12.87 -36.49 22.64
C THR A 242 -11.52 -36.77 23.29
N GLY A 243 -11.12 -35.95 24.26
CA GLY A 243 -10.04 -36.28 25.21
C GLY A 243 -9.85 -35.22 26.28
N ASN A 244 -10.51 -35.40 27.43
CA ASN A 244 -10.21 -34.74 28.70
C ASN A 244 -8.73 -34.94 29.10
N HIS A 245 -8.19 -34.12 30.00
CA HIS A 245 -7.61 -34.52 31.31
C HIS A 245 -7.15 -33.28 32.13
N ASN A 246 -7.85 -33.08 33.25
CA ASN A 246 -7.57 -32.46 34.55
C ASN A 246 -6.41 -31.46 34.84
N HIS A 247 -6.84 -30.42 35.58
CA HIS A 247 -6.22 -29.52 36.57
C HIS A 247 -5.25 -30.20 37.58
N PRO A 248 -4.38 -29.48 38.34
CA PRO A 248 -4.83 -28.49 39.34
C PRO A 248 -3.99 -27.20 39.56
N ALA A 249 -4.65 -26.19 40.14
CA ALA A 249 -4.09 -25.08 40.92
C ALA A 249 -3.34 -25.61 42.18
N ASP A 250 -2.47 -24.90 42.88
CA ASP A 250 -2.62 -23.61 43.59
C ASP A 250 -1.24 -23.21 44.27
N PRO A 251 -1.11 -22.31 45.26
CA PRO A 251 -0.59 -20.93 45.13
C PRO A 251 0.63 -20.57 46.02
N ALA A 252 1.15 -19.33 45.89
CA ALA A 252 1.69 -18.44 46.97
C ALA A 252 2.45 -17.24 46.33
N ALA A 253 1.95 -16.00 46.46
CA ALA A 253 2.34 -14.99 47.46
C ALA A 253 3.59 -14.15 47.08
N GLN A 254 3.43 -12.84 46.89
CA GLN A 254 3.90 -11.81 47.84
C GLN A 254 3.73 -10.38 47.29
N SER A 255 3.25 -9.54 48.20
CA SER A 255 3.11 -8.09 48.19
C SER A 255 4.46 -7.36 48.18
N GLY A 256 4.55 -6.25 47.45
CA GLY A 256 5.63 -5.27 47.56
C GLY A 256 5.15 -3.88 47.18
N LEU A 257 4.88 -3.05 48.20
CA LEU A 257 4.71 -1.60 48.11
C LEU A 257 6.08 -0.94 47.94
N GLY A 258 6.18 0.12 47.12
CA GLY A 258 7.41 0.89 46.96
C GLY A 258 7.27 2.13 46.09
N ASP A 259 7.04 3.25 46.78
CA ASP A 259 7.35 4.67 46.49
C ASP A 259 7.14 5.33 45.12
N SER A 260 6.29 6.36 45.20
CA SER A 260 6.07 7.44 44.25
C SER A 260 7.10 8.55 44.49
N ALA A 261 7.88 8.89 43.47
CA ALA A 261 8.66 10.14 43.41
C ALA A 261 8.24 10.95 42.19
N ALA A 262 7.74 12.16 42.45
CA ALA A 262 7.26 13.14 41.49
C ALA A 262 8.41 13.71 40.64
N GLN A 263 8.14 13.93 39.35
CA GLN A 263 8.99 14.68 38.41
C GLN A 263 8.31 16.01 38.05
N PRO A 264 9.02 17.15 37.99
CA PRO A 264 8.45 18.47 37.71
C PRO A 264 8.15 18.68 36.21
N PRO A 265 7.23 19.59 35.85
CA PRO A 265 6.77 19.75 34.48
C PRO A 265 7.83 20.47 33.64
N THR A 266 8.23 19.85 32.52
CA THR A 266 9.05 20.50 31.50
C THR A 266 8.13 21.04 30.41
N THR A 267 8.15 22.36 30.23
CA THR A 267 7.43 23.13 29.21
C THR A 267 7.85 22.74 27.80
N ALA A 268 6.88 22.30 26.98
CA ALA A 268 7.07 22.06 25.54
C ALA A 268 7.12 23.39 24.76
N GLY A 269 8.17 23.56 23.95
CA GLY A 269 8.27 24.62 22.94
C GLY A 269 7.59 24.23 21.62
N PRO A 270 7.42 25.19 20.69
CA PRO A 270 6.56 25.04 19.51
C PRO A 270 7.26 24.23 18.42
N SER A 271 7.08 22.91 18.44
CA SER A 271 7.44 22.00 17.32
C SER A 271 6.44 20.85 17.16
N ASP A 272 5.26 20.94 17.78
CA ASP A 272 4.30 19.83 17.94
C ASP A 272 3.21 19.79 16.85
N GLN A 273 3.53 20.19 15.61
CA GLN A 273 2.57 20.18 14.49
C GLN A 273 3.07 19.52 13.20
N LEU A 274 3.85 18.46 13.32
CA LEU A 274 3.81 17.36 12.34
C LEU A 274 3.46 16.09 13.10
N GLY A 275 2.29 15.54 12.78
CA GLY A 275 1.61 14.50 13.54
C GLY A 275 2.56 13.41 14.04
N ARG A 276 2.59 13.26 15.37
CA ARG A 276 3.09 12.03 16.01
C ARG A 276 2.46 10.84 15.29
N ALA A 277 3.30 9.81 15.11
CA ALA A 277 2.92 8.51 14.56
C ALA A 277 1.47 8.19 14.91
N SER A 278 0.67 7.84 13.89
CA SER A 278 -0.54 7.05 14.14
C SER A 278 -0.07 5.91 15.04
N ASP A 279 -0.51 5.93 16.29
CA ASP A 279 -0.40 4.77 17.15
C ASP A 279 -0.77 3.58 16.28
N GLY A 280 0.08 2.56 16.25
CA GLY A 280 -0.20 1.28 15.60
C GLY A 280 -1.36 0.61 16.32
N ALA A 281 -2.54 1.24 16.30
CA ALA A 281 -3.74 0.87 16.97
C ALA A 281 -4.35 -0.26 16.15
N GLY A 282 -4.16 -1.47 16.65
CA GLY A 282 -5.08 -2.54 16.29
C GLY A 282 -6.48 -2.07 16.64
N SER A 283 -7.37 -2.02 15.65
CA SER A 283 -8.82 -2.17 15.79
C SER A 283 -9.54 -1.38 16.89
N GLU A 284 -9.05 -0.22 17.34
CA GLU A 284 -9.79 0.59 18.31
C GLU A 284 -10.57 1.68 17.58
N GLY A 285 -11.85 1.40 17.35
CA GLY A 285 -12.83 2.32 16.79
C GLY A 285 -13.63 1.70 15.66
N ALA A 286 -14.91 2.08 15.57
CA ALA A 286 -15.74 1.75 14.42
C ALA A 286 -15.18 2.41 13.13
N LEU A 287 -15.36 1.75 11.99
CA LEU A 287 -15.09 2.29 10.67
C LEU A 287 -16.19 3.31 10.35
N GLU A 288 -15.79 4.54 10.05
CA GLU A 288 -16.74 5.58 9.65
C GLU A 288 -17.22 5.35 8.23
N VAL A 289 -18.52 5.55 8.01
CA VAL A 289 -19.16 5.35 6.72
C VAL A 289 -20.20 6.42 6.44
N ASP A 290 -20.40 6.70 5.17
CA ASP A 290 -21.61 7.33 4.64
C ASP A 290 -22.62 6.23 4.31
N LEU A 291 -23.84 6.30 4.83
CA LEU A 291 -24.89 5.33 4.50
C LEU A 291 -25.34 5.50 3.03
N GLY A 292 -25.68 4.37 2.41
CA GLY A 292 -26.10 4.32 1.02
C GLY A 292 -24.96 4.07 0.03
N PRO A 293 -25.25 4.14 -1.28
CA PRO A 293 -26.48 4.64 -1.89
C PRO A 293 -27.65 3.65 -1.93
N ARG A 294 -27.48 2.41 -1.45
CA ARG A 294 -28.50 1.34 -1.50
C ARG A 294 -28.90 0.83 -0.12
N ASP A 295 -28.79 1.64 0.91
CA ASP A 295 -29.32 1.33 2.25
C ASP A 295 -30.85 1.06 2.19
N ASP A 296 -31.56 1.66 1.24
CA ASP A 296 -32.98 1.43 0.95
C ASP A 296 -33.31 0.01 0.41
N TRP A 297 -32.29 -0.80 0.09
CA TRP A 297 -32.44 -2.22 -0.29
C TRP A 297 -32.46 -3.18 0.89
N PHE A 298 -32.26 -2.67 2.11
CA PHE A 298 -32.20 -3.45 3.33
C PHE A 298 -33.42 -3.14 4.22
N THR A 299 -33.73 -4.04 5.15
CA THR A 299 -34.73 -3.74 6.19
C THR A 299 -34.15 -2.72 7.18
N GLY A 300 -35.01 -1.99 7.90
CA GLY A 300 -34.53 -1.09 8.97
C GLY A 300 -33.69 -1.83 10.01
N GLU A 301 -34.12 -3.03 10.40
CA GLU A 301 -33.38 -3.92 11.30
C GLU A 301 -31.99 -4.30 10.75
N ALA A 302 -31.85 -4.50 9.44
CA ALA A 302 -30.56 -4.81 8.82
C ALA A 302 -29.62 -3.59 8.84
N VAL A 303 -30.12 -2.38 8.61
CA VAL A 303 -29.33 -1.15 8.75
C VAL A 303 -28.90 -0.94 10.21
N GLU A 304 -29.81 -1.13 11.17
CA GLU A 304 -29.48 -1.09 12.60
C GLU A 304 -28.44 -2.14 12.99
N THR A 305 -28.59 -3.38 12.48
CA THR A 305 -27.62 -4.47 12.69
C THR A 305 -26.26 -4.10 12.11
N PHE A 306 -26.21 -3.55 10.90
CA PHE A 306 -24.97 -3.12 10.28
C PHE A 306 -24.19 -2.10 11.12
N LEU A 307 -24.89 -1.15 11.75
CA LEU A 307 -24.30 -0.08 12.56
C LEU A 307 -24.02 -0.46 14.02
N SER A 308 -24.63 -1.53 14.53
CA SER A 308 -24.51 -1.91 15.95
C SER A 308 -23.73 -3.21 16.17
N ALA A 309 -23.77 -4.13 15.21
CA ALA A 309 -23.14 -5.44 15.32
C ALA A 309 -21.63 -5.40 15.12
N GLU A 310 -20.98 -6.44 15.62
CA GLU A 310 -19.57 -6.73 15.36
C GLU A 310 -19.44 -7.80 14.27
N PHE A 311 -18.65 -7.47 13.26
CA PHE A 311 -18.30 -8.38 12.16
C PHE A 311 -16.85 -8.85 12.31
N THR A 312 -16.53 -10.00 11.71
CA THR A 312 -15.20 -10.60 11.74
C THR A 312 -14.62 -10.67 10.34
N VAL A 313 -13.38 -10.21 10.15
CA VAL A 313 -12.69 -10.33 8.87
C VAL A 313 -12.40 -11.79 8.56
N SER A 314 -12.86 -12.26 7.41
CA SER A 314 -12.67 -13.62 6.92
C SER A 314 -11.24 -13.84 6.40
N PRO A 315 -10.67 -15.05 6.55
CA PRO A 315 -9.42 -15.44 5.88
C PRO A 315 -9.49 -15.44 4.35
N ALA A 316 -10.70 -15.38 3.77
CA ALA A 316 -10.86 -15.22 2.32
C ALA A 316 -10.56 -13.79 1.83
N SER A 317 -10.21 -12.84 2.70
CA SER A 317 -9.98 -11.43 2.34
C SER A 317 -8.69 -11.20 1.56
N ASP A 318 -8.70 -10.25 0.64
CA ASP A 318 -7.58 -9.93 -0.26
C ASP A 318 -7.53 -8.41 -0.58
N ALA A 319 -6.79 -8.02 -1.62
CA ALA A 319 -6.70 -6.63 -2.07
C ALA A 319 -7.90 -6.16 -2.91
N VAL A 320 -8.82 -7.06 -3.27
CA VAL A 320 -10.09 -6.76 -3.93
C VAL A 320 -11.13 -6.36 -2.90
N GLY A 321 -11.23 -7.13 -1.80
CA GLY A 321 -12.12 -6.78 -0.71
C GLY A 321 -11.94 -7.58 0.56
N LEU A 322 -12.28 -6.95 1.69
CA LEU A 322 -12.40 -7.60 3.00
C LEU A 322 -13.77 -8.24 3.10
N ARG A 323 -13.82 -9.57 3.18
CA ARG A 323 -15.07 -10.30 3.35
C ARG A 323 -15.33 -10.46 4.84
N LEU A 324 -16.53 -10.15 5.28
CA LEU A 324 -16.88 -10.15 6.69
C LEU A 324 -17.86 -11.28 7.02
N THR A 325 -17.68 -11.91 8.17
CA THR A 325 -18.65 -12.85 8.75
C THR A 325 -19.32 -12.23 9.98
N GLY A 326 -20.54 -12.63 10.28
CA GLY A 326 -21.35 -12.03 11.36
C GLY A 326 -22.84 -12.23 11.10
N PRO A 327 -23.70 -11.40 11.71
CA PRO A 327 -25.12 -11.39 11.38
C PRO A 327 -25.36 -11.09 9.90
N ALA A 328 -26.16 -11.91 9.23
CA ALA A 328 -26.54 -11.68 7.85
C ALA A 328 -27.53 -10.50 7.76
N LEU A 329 -27.27 -9.57 6.84
CA LEU A 329 -28.10 -8.39 6.62
C LEU A 329 -29.23 -8.72 5.66
N THR A 330 -30.47 -8.60 6.15
CA THR A 330 -31.67 -8.96 5.38
C THR A 330 -32.01 -7.86 4.36
N ARG A 331 -32.12 -8.25 3.10
CA ARG A 331 -32.60 -7.38 2.03
C ARG A 331 -34.12 -7.20 2.12
N SER A 332 -34.60 -5.98 1.97
CA SER A 332 -36.02 -5.65 1.78
C SER A 332 -36.45 -5.80 0.31
N ARG A 333 -35.49 -5.79 -0.62
CA ARG A 333 -35.70 -5.98 -2.06
C ARG A 333 -34.92 -7.18 -2.59
N SER A 334 -35.59 -8.06 -3.32
CA SER A 334 -35.01 -9.26 -3.93
C SER A 334 -34.75 -9.12 -5.44
N ALA A 335 -35.05 -7.96 -6.03
CA ALA A 335 -34.80 -7.69 -7.44
C ALA A 335 -33.29 -7.75 -7.75
N GLU A 336 -32.96 -7.94 -9.03
CA GLU A 336 -31.58 -7.79 -9.50
C GLU A 336 -31.23 -6.30 -9.60
N LEU A 337 -30.05 -5.91 -9.10
CA LEU A 337 -29.54 -4.55 -9.23
C LEU A 337 -28.76 -4.44 -10.55
N PRO A 338 -29.15 -3.55 -11.48
CA PRO A 338 -28.32 -3.26 -12.65
C PRO A 338 -26.92 -2.84 -12.20
N SER A 339 -25.89 -3.33 -12.89
CA SER A 339 -24.51 -3.05 -12.50
C SER A 339 -24.24 -1.55 -12.42
N GLU A 340 -23.66 -1.12 -11.31
CA GLU A 340 -23.34 0.27 -11.03
C GLU A 340 -21.85 0.43 -10.72
N GLY A 341 -21.33 1.66 -10.91
CA GLY A 341 -19.95 1.98 -10.56
C GLY A 341 -19.73 1.83 -9.06
N VAL A 342 -18.60 1.23 -8.68
CA VAL A 342 -18.21 1.07 -7.27
C VAL A 342 -16.84 1.67 -7.05
N VAL A 343 -16.55 2.00 -5.79
CA VAL A 343 -15.30 2.65 -5.39
C VAL A 343 -14.69 1.93 -4.20
N ARG A 344 -13.39 2.15 -3.98
CA ARG A 344 -12.71 1.75 -2.75
C ARG A 344 -13.49 2.28 -1.54
N GLY A 345 -13.72 1.42 -0.57
CA GLY A 345 -14.53 1.72 0.62
C GLY A 345 -16.01 1.38 0.47
N SER A 346 -16.54 1.08 -0.73
CA SER A 346 -17.91 0.59 -0.86
C SER A 346 -18.10 -0.72 -0.08
N VAL A 347 -19.17 -0.79 0.72
CA VAL A 347 -19.58 -1.97 1.48
C VAL A 347 -20.71 -2.65 0.73
N GLN A 348 -20.39 -3.65 -0.09
CA GLN A 348 -21.40 -4.45 -0.78
C GLN A 348 -21.93 -5.56 0.11
N VAL A 349 -23.21 -5.89 -0.04
CA VAL A 349 -23.81 -7.04 0.62
C VAL A 349 -24.38 -7.99 -0.43
N PRO A 350 -23.74 -9.13 -0.72
CA PRO A 350 -24.26 -10.16 -1.62
C PRO A 350 -25.54 -10.84 -1.07
N PRO A 351 -26.17 -11.77 -1.83
CA PRO A 351 -27.40 -12.43 -1.39
C PRO A 351 -27.30 -13.26 -0.10
N ASP A 352 -26.08 -13.65 0.29
CA ASP A 352 -25.82 -14.35 1.55
C ASP A 352 -25.90 -13.42 2.79
N GLY A 353 -26.07 -12.11 2.58
CA GLY A 353 -26.20 -11.11 3.63
C GLY A 353 -24.90 -10.68 4.30
N HIS A 354 -23.74 -11.16 3.84
CA HIS A 354 -22.45 -10.91 4.50
C HIS A 354 -21.68 -9.75 3.85
N PRO A 355 -21.32 -8.68 4.58
CA PRO A 355 -20.70 -7.52 3.96
C PRO A 355 -19.31 -7.78 3.36
N ILE A 356 -18.99 -7.09 2.27
CA ILE A 356 -17.67 -7.04 1.63
C ILE A 356 -17.25 -5.58 1.51
N ILE A 357 -16.14 -5.20 2.16
CA ILE A 357 -15.55 -3.85 2.01
C ILE A 357 -14.58 -3.88 0.83
N PHE A 358 -14.88 -3.14 -0.24
CA PHE A 358 -13.99 -3.05 -1.39
C PHE A 358 -12.69 -2.31 -1.09
N GLN A 359 -11.59 -2.91 -1.54
CA GLN A 359 -10.21 -2.43 -1.37
C GLN A 359 -9.66 -1.93 -2.70
N ALA A 360 -8.37 -1.62 -2.81
CA ALA A 360 -7.81 -0.92 -3.96
C ALA A 360 -8.06 -1.62 -5.31
N ASP A 361 -8.06 -2.96 -5.35
CA ASP A 361 -8.21 -3.75 -6.59
C ASP A 361 -9.67 -4.16 -6.83
N HIS A 362 -10.65 -3.40 -6.31
CA HIS A 362 -12.07 -3.63 -6.53
C HIS A 362 -12.44 -3.57 -8.02
N PRO A 363 -13.45 -4.33 -8.50
CA PRO A 363 -13.92 -4.22 -9.88
C PRO A 363 -14.48 -2.82 -10.16
N VAL A 364 -14.49 -2.38 -11.42
CA VAL A 364 -15.03 -1.05 -11.77
C VAL A 364 -16.54 -0.93 -11.55
N THR A 365 -17.26 -2.05 -11.67
CA THR A 365 -18.71 -2.13 -11.48
C THR A 365 -19.08 -3.33 -10.61
N GLY A 366 -20.25 -3.28 -9.98
CA GLY A 366 -20.80 -4.40 -9.24
C GLY A 366 -22.32 -4.45 -9.30
N GLY A 367 -22.88 -5.65 -9.15
CA GLY A 367 -24.33 -5.91 -9.19
C GLY A 367 -24.95 -6.18 -7.81
N TYR A 368 -24.24 -5.87 -6.73
CA TYR A 368 -24.76 -6.03 -5.37
C TYR A 368 -24.95 -4.66 -4.70
N PRO A 369 -26.02 -4.48 -3.91
CA PRO A 369 -26.32 -3.23 -3.25
C PRO A 369 -25.21 -2.85 -2.29
N VAL A 370 -24.75 -1.60 -2.42
CA VAL A 370 -23.81 -0.96 -1.51
C VAL A 370 -24.60 -0.32 -0.36
N ILE A 371 -24.51 -0.90 0.84
CA ILE A 371 -25.23 -0.40 2.03
C ILE A 371 -24.60 0.88 2.59
N ALA A 372 -23.29 1.06 2.40
CA ALA A 372 -22.54 2.21 2.88
C ALA A 372 -21.20 2.34 2.13
N VAL A 373 -20.55 3.49 2.24
CA VAL A 373 -19.19 3.74 1.72
C VAL A 373 -18.31 4.25 2.87
N LEU A 374 -17.14 3.64 3.09
CA LEU A 374 -16.19 4.08 4.10
C LEU A 374 -15.62 5.47 3.76
N THR A 375 -15.35 6.27 4.79
CA THR A 375 -14.50 7.45 4.65
C THR A 375 -13.08 7.03 4.19
N PRO A 376 -12.31 7.90 3.53
CA PRO A 376 -10.95 7.58 3.10
C PRO A 376 -10.05 7.06 4.23
N GLU A 377 -10.14 7.66 5.42
CA GLU A 377 -9.38 7.29 6.61
C GLU A 377 -9.83 5.93 7.17
N ALA A 378 -11.14 5.67 7.16
CA ALA A 378 -11.67 4.36 7.54
C ALA A 378 -11.24 3.27 6.55
N ALA A 379 -11.17 3.57 5.25
CA ALA A 379 -10.68 2.62 4.24
C ALA A 379 -9.19 2.30 4.44
N ASP A 380 -8.36 3.29 4.78
CA ASP A 380 -6.95 3.08 5.14
C ASP A 380 -6.82 2.22 6.41
N ARG A 381 -7.64 2.48 7.45
CA ARG A 381 -7.68 1.63 8.65
C ARG A 381 -8.12 0.20 8.34
N ALA A 382 -9.13 0.03 7.49
CA ALA A 382 -9.60 -1.30 7.09
C ALA A 382 -8.49 -2.10 6.39
N ALA A 383 -7.62 -1.44 5.62
CA ALA A 383 -6.46 -2.07 4.98
C ALA A 383 -5.48 -2.74 5.96
N GLN A 384 -5.52 -2.38 7.24
CA GLN A 384 -4.68 -2.99 8.27
C GLN A 384 -5.35 -4.16 9.01
N ALA A 385 -6.62 -4.47 8.72
CA ALA A 385 -7.36 -5.53 9.37
C ALA A 385 -6.86 -6.92 8.93
N ARG A 386 -6.55 -7.78 9.92
CA ARG A 386 -6.15 -9.18 9.69
C ARG A 386 -7.36 -10.11 9.68
N PRO A 387 -7.27 -11.30 9.05
CA PRO A 387 -8.22 -12.37 9.32
C PRO A 387 -8.43 -12.58 10.82
N GLY A 388 -9.69 -12.71 11.24
CA GLY A 388 -10.09 -12.80 12.64
C GLY A 388 -10.26 -11.46 13.37
N ALA A 389 -9.82 -10.34 12.78
CA ALA A 389 -10.03 -9.02 13.37
C ALA A 389 -11.52 -8.67 13.42
N LYS A 390 -11.91 -7.95 14.47
CA LYS A 390 -13.27 -7.46 14.68
C LYS A 390 -13.42 -6.06 14.10
N VAL A 391 -14.52 -5.82 13.40
CA VAL A 391 -14.86 -4.52 12.82
C VAL A 391 -16.31 -4.17 13.15
N ARG A 392 -16.55 -2.88 13.38
CA ARG A 392 -17.88 -2.28 13.55
C ARG A 392 -17.97 -1.08 12.64
N PHE A 393 -19.18 -0.65 12.31
CA PHE A 393 -19.43 0.53 11.49
C PHE A 393 -20.12 1.61 12.31
N ARG A 394 -19.88 2.87 11.96
CA ARG A 394 -20.65 4.01 12.48
C ARG A 394 -20.79 5.04 11.38
N VAL A 395 -21.89 5.78 11.39
CA VAL A 395 -22.08 6.89 10.47
C VAL A 395 -21.03 7.97 10.77
N ALA A 396 -20.43 8.53 9.72
CA ALA A 396 -19.56 9.69 9.84
C ALA A 396 -20.33 10.89 10.41
N PRO A 397 -19.71 11.77 11.21
CA PRO A 397 -20.34 13.02 11.59
C PRO A 397 -20.53 13.91 10.36
N ASP A 398 -21.66 14.63 10.29
CA ASP A 398 -21.98 15.59 9.22
C ASP A 398 -20.99 16.76 9.11
#